data_AF-A0A8B6D7E3-F1
#
_entry.id   AF-A0A8B6D7E3-F1
#
_cell.length_a   1.000
_cell.length_b   1.000
_cell.length_c   1.000
_cell.angle_alpha   90.00
_cell.angle_beta   90.00
_cell.angle_gamma   90.00
#
_symmetry.space_group_name_H-M   'P 1'
#
loop_
_entity.id
_entity.type
_entity.pdbx_description
1 polymer ?
#
loop_
_entity_poly.entity_id
_entity_poly.type
_entity_poly.pdbx_seq_one_letter_code
_entity_poly.pdbx_strand_id
1 'polypeptide(L)'
;YNLHRKDRIDKSGGGLLLYTSKQINTLRRIDLEMQEIESMWIEVINIHQKPILLGYVYRPPNSNADWVTKFETMMLKVDTEEKETIIMGDFNIDIMSSKKHAKWSHIKNIFNMSQMVTEPTRVTKTSSTLIDHVYCNLPENINYIAVPKYSISDHYP
;
A
#
# COMPACT_ATOMS: atom_id res chain seq x y z
N TYR A 1 7.37 4.38 19.70
CA TYR A 1 6.89 3.58 18.56
C TYR A 1 7.34 2.13 18.70
N ASN A 2 6.59 1.19 18.13
CA ASN A 2 7.03 -0.15 17.78
C ASN A 2 7.54 -0.10 16.34
N LEU A 3 8.68 -0.74 16.07
CA LEU A 3 9.26 -0.82 14.73
C LEU A 3 9.00 -2.22 14.17
N HIS A 4 8.37 -2.28 13.01
CA HIS A 4 8.23 -3.49 12.20
C HIS A 4 9.14 -3.35 10.99
N ARG A 5 9.99 -4.35 10.74
CA ARG A 5 11.00 -4.33 9.69
C ARG A 5 10.93 -5.59 8.84
N LYS A 6 11.08 -5.43 7.52
CA LYS A 6 11.23 -6.52 6.55
C LYS A 6 12.36 -6.17 5.60
N ASP A 7 13.52 -6.77 5.82
CA ASP A 7 14.68 -6.58 4.96
C ASP A 7 14.61 -7.49 3.74
N ARG A 8 15.20 -7.04 2.63
CA ARG A 8 15.37 -7.86 1.44
C ARG A 8 16.48 -8.87 1.67
N ILE A 9 16.17 -10.14 1.43
CA ILE A 9 17.17 -11.21 1.39
C ILE A 9 17.89 -11.09 0.03
N ASP A 10 19.21 -11.21 0.01
CA ASP A 10 20.07 -11.21 -1.19
C ASP A 10 20.22 -9.90 -1.99
N LYS A 11 19.89 -8.73 -1.40
CA LYS A 11 20.20 -7.42 -2.01
C LYS A 11 20.84 -6.48 -1.00
N SER A 12 21.77 -5.65 -1.45
CA SER A 12 22.27 -4.53 -0.66
C SER A 12 21.24 -3.39 -0.66
N GLY A 13 20.67 -3.12 0.51
CA GLY A 13 19.75 -2.01 0.74
C GLY A 13 18.29 -2.26 0.36
N GLY A 14 17.42 -1.37 0.84
CA GLY A 14 15.96 -1.47 0.71
C GLY A 14 15.32 -2.26 1.85
N GLY A 15 14.06 -2.65 1.64
CA GLY A 15 13.21 -3.23 2.68
C GLY A 15 12.17 -2.24 3.18
N LEU A 16 11.23 -2.77 3.96
CA LEU A 16 10.10 -2.04 4.49
C LEU A 16 10.27 -1.77 5.98
N LEU A 17 9.88 -0.56 6.39
CA LEU A 17 9.82 -0.13 7.78
C LEU A 17 8.44 0.45 8.05
N LEU A 18 7.75 -0.08 9.06
CA LEU A 18 6.51 0.49 9.58
C LEU A 18 6.71 0.84 11.05
N TYR A 19 6.31 2.06 11.42
CA TYR A 19 6.30 2.52 12.81
C TYR A 19 4.87 2.64 13.32
N THR A 20 4.55 1.96 14.42
CA THR A 20 3.24 2.09 15.08
C THR A 20 3.42 2.72 16.46
N SER A 21 2.44 3.50 16.92
CA SER A 21 2.48 4.05 18.28
C SER A 21 2.46 2.90 19.30
N LYS A 22 3.21 3.04 20.41
CA LYS A 22 3.18 2.04 21.51
C LYS A 22 1.82 2.01 22.24
N GLN A 23 1.00 3.04 22.03
CA GLN A 23 -0.34 3.15 22.61
C GLN A 23 -1.41 2.42 21.77
N ILE A 24 -1.07 1.99 20.54
CA ILE A 24 -1.98 1.27 19.66
C ILE A 24 -1.60 -0.20 19.71
N ASN A 25 -2.59 -1.06 19.95
CA ASN A 25 -2.40 -2.50 19.90
C ASN A 25 -2.29 -2.94 18.44
N THR A 26 -1.15 -3.51 18.07
CA THR A 26 -0.87 -3.92 16.70
C THR A 26 -0.27 -5.31 16.64
N LEU A 27 -0.72 -6.13 15.68
CA LEU A 27 -0.16 -7.45 15.39
C LEU A 27 0.32 -7.50 13.95
N ARG A 28 1.55 -7.95 13.70
CA ARG A 28 2.03 -8.20 12.34
C ARG A 28 1.43 -9.48 11.77
N ARG A 29 0.81 -9.39 10.61
CA ARG A 29 0.16 -10.50 9.89
C ARG A 29 1.08 -11.08 8.82
N ILE A 30 2.11 -11.80 9.27
CA ILE A 30 3.11 -12.44 8.40
C ILE A 30 2.45 -13.46 7.46
N ASP A 31 1.36 -14.07 7.88
CA ASP A 31 0.56 -15.02 7.10
C ASP A 31 -0.11 -14.40 5.86
N LEU A 32 -0.29 -13.07 5.85
CA LEU A 32 -0.78 -12.31 4.67
C LEU A 32 0.36 -11.83 3.76
N GLU A 33 1.63 -11.98 4.18
CA GLU A 33 2.77 -11.62 3.35
C GLU A 33 3.10 -12.72 2.33
N MET A 34 3.52 -12.31 1.12
CA MET A 34 4.02 -13.21 0.08
C MET A 34 5.49 -12.89 -0.22
N GLN A 35 6.28 -13.88 -0.65
CA GLN A 35 7.70 -13.67 -0.93
C GLN A 35 7.91 -12.80 -2.17
N GLU A 36 7.02 -12.93 -3.15
CA GLU A 36 7.10 -12.28 -4.46
C GLU A 36 6.54 -10.85 -4.45
N ILE A 37 5.85 -10.48 -3.37
CA ILE A 37 5.33 -9.13 -3.16
C ILE A 37 6.05 -8.54 -1.95
N GLU A 38 6.75 -7.43 -2.16
CA GLU A 38 7.36 -6.70 -1.07
C GLU A 38 6.27 -5.93 -0.32
N SER A 39 5.68 -6.60 0.66
CA SER A 39 4.62 -6.05 1.52
C SER A 39 4.86 -6.37 2.99
N MET A 40 4.22 -5.59 3.86
CA MET A 40 4.09 -5.83 5.28
C MET A 40 2.67 -5.52 5.71
N TRP A 41 2.08 -6.41 6.51
CA TRP A 41 0.71 -6.28 6.99
C TRP A 41 0.67 -6.16 8.51
N ILE A 42 -0.07 -5.16 8.99
CA ILE A 42 -0.29 -4.90 10.41
C ILE A 42 -1.80 -4.87 10.66
N GLU A 43 -2.26 -5.67 11.60
CA GLU A 43 -3.61 -5.59 12.12
C GLU A 43 -3.62 -4.65 13.33
N VAL A 44 -4.43 -3.60 13.24
CA VAL A 44 -4.71 -2.68 14.35
C VAL A 44 -5.90 -3.22 15.13
N ILE A 45 -5.66 -3.55 16.40
CA ILE A 45 -6.63 -4.20 17.26
C ILE A 45 -7.33 -3.15 18.12
N ASN A 46 -8.63 -3.01 17.91
CA ASN A 46 -9.49 -2.14 18.69
C ASN A 46 -10.32 -2.98 19.68
N ILE A 47 -10.45 -2.51 20.92
CA ILE A 47 -11.19 -3.25 21.98
C ILE A 47 -12.70 -3.26 21.69
N HIS A 48 -13.21 -2.20 21.07
CA HIS A 48 -14.65 -1.96 20.89
C HIS A 48 -15.10 -1.89 19.42
N GLN A 49 -14.19 -2.12 18.49
CA GLN A 49 -14.45 -2.02 17.05
C GLN A 49 -13.80 -3.18 16.32
N LYS A 50 -14.27 -3.47 15.10
CA LYS A 50 -13.60 -4.47 14.26
C LYS A 50 -12.13 -4.05 14.04
N PRO A 51 -11.19 -5.01 13.99
CA PRO A 51 -9.81 -4.72 13.63
C PRO A 51 -9.68 -4.16 12.22
N ILE A 52 -8.66 -3.34 12.01
CA ILE A 52 -8.32 -2.77 10.70
C ILE A 52 -7.02 -3.41 10.21
N LEU A 53 -7.00 -3.88 8.96
CA LEU A 53 -5.79 -4.32 8.29
C LEU A 53 -5.11 -3.15 7.57
N LEU A 54 -3.86 -2.89 7.95
CA LEU A 54 -2.97 -1.94 7.28
C LEU A 54 -1.93 -2.71 6.49
N GLY A 55 -1.95 -2.55 5.16
CA GLY A 55 -0.94 -3.10 4.26
C GLY A 55 -0.02 -2.00 3.74
N TYR A 56 1.29 -2.16 3.90
CA TYR A 56 2.25 -1.40 3.10
C TYR A 56 2.76 -2.26 1.96
N VAL A 57 2.77 -1.73 0.73
CA VAL A 57 3.18 -2.47 -0.47
C VAL A 57 4.18 -1.64 -1.25
N TYR A 58 5.28 -2.27 -1.66
CA TYR A 58 6.24 -1.72 -2.59
C TYR A 58 6.28 -2.56 -3.87
N ARG A 59 6.07 -1.92 -5.01
CA ARG A 59 6.29 -2.50 -6.33
C ARG A 59 7.52 -1.85 -6.96
N PRO A 60 8.63 -2.58 -7.17
CA PRO A 60 9.76 -2.06 -7.93
C PRO A 60 9.34 -1.55 -9.32
N PRO A 61 9.92 -0.46 -9.85
CA PRO A 61 9.54 0.11 -11.14
C PRO A 61 9.74 -0.88 -12.31
N ASN A 62 10.76 -1.73 -12.21
CA ASN A 62 11.11 -2.76 -13.18
C ASN A 62 10.48 -4.12 -12.86
N SER A 63 9.38 -4.15 -12.08
CA SER A 63 8.66 -5.39 -11.78
C SER A 63 8.08 -6.02 -13.04
N ASN A 64 8.21 -7.35 -13.13
CA ASN A 64 7.63 -8.16 -14.19
C ASN A 64 6.10 -7.98 -14.30
N ALA A 65 5.56 -8.29 -15.48
CA ALA A 65 4.12 -8.14 -15.75
C ALA A 65 3.23 -9.04 -14.87
N ASP A 66 3.76 -10.17 -14.39
CA ASP A 66 3.07 -11.11 -13.50
C ASP A 66 2.93 -10.59 -12.05
N TRP A 67 3.63 -9.52 -11.67
CA TRP A 67 3.50 -8.91 -10.34
C TRP A 67 2.05 -8.58 -10.01
N VAL A 68 1.28 -8.08 -10.98
CA VAL A 68 -0.13 -7.73 -10.79
C VAL A 68 -0.98 -8.97 -10.50
N THR A 69 -0.68 -10.12 -11.09
CA THR A 69 -1.34 -11.40 -10.79
C THR A 69 -0.97 -11.93 -9.41
N LYS A 70 0.29 -11.76 -9.00
CA LYS A 70 0.75 -12.14 -7.65
C LYS A 70 0.12 -11.24 -6.58
N PHE A 71 0.00 -9.94 -6.86
CA PHE A 71 -0.70 -8.99 -6.01
C PHE A 71 -2.17 -9.37 -5.86
N GLU A 72 -2.86 -9.71 -6.96
CA GLU A 72 -4.23 -10.23 -6.93
C GLU A 72 -4.37 -11.49 -6.05
N THR A 73 -3.41 -12.42 -6.12
CA THR A 73 -3.38 -13.62 -5.26
C THR A 73 -3.22 -13.27 -3.77
N MET A 74 -2.36 -12.30 -3.45
CA MET A 74 -2.23 -11.78 -2.08
C MET A 74 -3.55 -11.14 -1.63
N MET A 75 -4.18 -10.35 -2.49
CA MET A 75 -5.45 -9.68 -2.20
C MET A 75 -6.60 -10.65 -1.94
N LEU A 76 -6.65 -11.80 -2.63
CA LEU A 76 -7.62 -12.84 -2.31
C LEU A 76 -7.51 -13.31 -0.86
N LYS A 77 -6.29 -13.50 -0.34
CA LYS A 77 -6.07 -13.87 1.07
C LYS A 77 -6.52 -12.75 2.03
N VAL A 78 -6.15 -11.52 1.71
CA VAL A 78 -6.52 -10.34 2.51
C VAL A 78 -8.04 -10.17 2.55
N ASP A 79 -8.72 -10.37 1.43
CA ASP A 79 -10.18 -10.23 1.32
C ASP A 79 -10.93 -11.26 2.19
N THR A 80 -10.40 -12.49 2.31
CA THR A 80 -10.98 -13.51 3.20
C THR A 80 -10.97 -13.16 4.68
N GLU A 81 -10.24 -12.13 5.09
CA GLU A 81 -10.24 -11.65 6.47
C GLU A 81 -11.51 -10.87 6.83
N GLU A 82 -12.29 -10.43 5.83
CA GLU A 82 -13.54 -9.68 6.01
C GLU A 82 -13.39 -8.45 6.94
N LYS A 83 -12.21 -7.82 6.91
CA LYS A 83 -11.85 -6.65 7.72
C LYS A 83 -11.85 -5.37 6.89
N GLU A 84 -12.03 -4.24 7.59
CA GLU A 84 -11.66 -2.95 7.02
C GLU A 84 -10.17 -2.98 6.67
N THR A 85 -9.84 -2.61 5.44
CA THR A 85 -8.50 -2.75 4.88
C THR A 85 -8.08 -1.45 4.24
N ILE A 86 -6.90 -0.96 4.64
CA ILE A 86 -6.23 0.19 4.05
C ILE A 86 -4.87 -0.30 3.52
N ILE A 87 -4.59 -0.04 2.26
CA ILE A 87 -3.35 -0.42 1.59
C ILE A 87 -2.67 0.84 1.09
N MET A 88 -1.41 1.01 1.41
CA MET A 88 -0.64 2.18 0.99
C MET A 88 0.77 1.79 0.55
N GLY A 89 1.42 2.67 -0.20
CA GLY A 89 2.83 2.53 -0.54
C GLY A 89 3.13 2.94 -1.98
N ASP A 90 4.38 2.70 -2.39
CA ASP A 90 4.86 3.04 -3.73
C ASP A 90 4.60 1.87 -4.71
N PHE A 91 3.62 2.06 -5.58
CA PHE A 91 3.24 1.06 -6.58
C PHE A 91 4.02 1.22 -7.89
N ASN A 92 4.75 2.31 -8.12
CA ASN A 92 5.37 2.61 -9.41
C ASN A 92 4.41 2.37 -10.61
N ILE A 93 3.11 2.66 -10.42
CA ILE A 93 2.04 2.57 -11.42
C ILE A 93 1.41 3.96 -11.50
N ASP A 94 1.70 4.68 -12.57
CA ASP A 94 1.16 6.03 -12.76
C ASP A 94 -0.29 5.99 -13.27
N ILE A 95 -1.23 6.16 -12.33
CA ILE A 95 -2.67 6.14 -12.64
C ILE A 95 -3.18 7.44 -13.27
N MET A 96 -2.34 8.48 -13.36
CA MET A 96 -2.64 9.69 -14.13
C MET A 96 -2.17 9.59 -15.59
N SER A 97 -1.37 8.57 -15.92
CA SER A 97 -0.90 8.39 -17.29
C SER A 97 -2.03 8.00 -18.24
N SER A 98 -1.87 8.29 -19.53
CA SER A 98 -2.79 7.82 -20.57
C SER A 98 -2.73 6.31 -20.81
N LYS A 99 -1.77 5.61 -20.19
CA LYS A 99 -1.63 4.15 -20.32
C LYS A 99 -2.76 3.47 -19.55
N LYS A 100 -3.48 2.58 -20.23
CA LYS A 100 -4.53 1.78 -19.60
C LYS A 100 -3.90 0.68 -18.76
N HIS A 101 -4.10 0.75 -17.44
CA HIS A 101 -3.76 -0.31 -16.51
C HIS A 101 -4.98 -1.23 -16.26
N ALA A 102 -5.50 -1.86 -17.32
CA ALA A 102 -6.78 -2.58 -17.27
C ALA A 102 -6.85 -3.63 -16.15
N LYS A 103 -5.79 -4.44 -15.98
CA LYS A 103 -5.73 -5.44 -14.90
C LYS A 103 -5.66 -4.79 -13.51
N TRP A 104 -4.97 -3.67 -13.37
CA TRP A 104 -4.92 -2.92 -12.11
C TRP A 104 -6.31 -2.37 -11.75
N SER A 105 -7.00 -1.78 -12.73
CA SER A 105 -8.38 -1.31 -12.56
C SER A 105 -9.34 -2.45 -12.22
N HIS A 106 -9.16 -3.62 -12.83
CA HIS A 106 -9.96 -4.81 -12.51
C HIS A 106 -9.79 -5.22 -11.04
N ILE A 107 -8.56 -5.32 -10.55
CA ILE A 107 -8.26 -5.69 -9.14
C ILE A 107 -8.95 -4.73 -8.17
N LYS A 108 -8.86 -3.42 -8.42
CA LYS A 108 -9.53 -2.44 -7.56
C LYS A 108 -11.04 -2.66 -7.48
N ASN A 109 -11.67 -2.96 -8.62
CA ASN A 109 -13.11 -3.15 -8.68
C ASN A 109 -13.56 -4.46 -7.98
N ILE A 110 -12.85 -5.56 -8.16
CA ILE A 110 -13.24 -6.85 -7.56
C ILE A 110 -13.10 -6.87 -6.03
N PHE A 111 -12.11 -6.13 -5.48
CA PHE A 111 -11.89 -6.02 -4.04
C PHE A 111 -12.52 -4.77 -3.42
N ASN A 112 -13.40 -4.07 -4.17
CA ASN A 112 -14.05 -2.82 -3.74
C ASN A 112 -13.09 -1.76 -3.18
N MET A 113 -11.89 -1.64 -3.76
CA MET A 113 -10.84 -0.74 -3.30
C MET A 113 -10.95 0.63 -3.98
N SER A 114 -11.20 1.65 -3.17
CA SER A 114 -11.21 3.04 -3.60
C SER A 114 -9.81 3.64 -3.49
N GLN A 115 -9.28 4.19 -4.58
CA GLN A 115 -8.07 5.02 -4.51
C GLN A 115 -8.45 6.37 -3.92
N MET A 116 -7.74 6.77 -2.87
CA MET A 116 -8.10 7.95 -2.11
C MET A 116 -7.21 9.16 -2.40
N VAL A 117 -6.00 8.94 -2.93
CA VAL A 117 -5.10 10.03 -3.38
C VAL A 117 -5.44 10.41 -4.82
N THR A 118 -5.57 11.72 -5.08
CA THR A 118 -5.92 12.27 -6.41
C THR A 118 -4.89 13.23 -6.98
N GLU A 119 -3.88 13.62 -6.20
CA GLU A 119 -2.81 14.52 -6.61
C GLU A 119 -1.49 13.77 -6.85
N PRO A 120 -0.58 14.29 -7.69
CA PRO A 120 0.74 13.68 -7.89
C PRO A 120 1.55 13.53 -6.61
N THR A 121 2.11 12.34 -6.41
CA THR A 121 2.92 12.00 -5.23
C THR A 121 4.41 11.93 -5.53
N ARG A 122 4.82 11.82 -6.80
CA ARG A 122 6.22 11.98 -7.20
C ARG A 122 6.38 13.12 -8.20
N VAL A 123 7.18 14.11 -7.83
CA VAL A 123 7.42 15.31 -8.64
C VAL A 123 8.92 15.51 -8.83
N THR A 124 9.32 15.52 -10.10
CA THR A 124 10.69 15.82 -10.53
C THR A 124 10.72 17.13 -11.31
N LYS A 125 11.90 17.55 -11.80
CA LYS A 125 12.02 18.72 -12.69
C LYS A 125 11.22 18.58 -13.99
N THR A 126 10.93 17.35 -14.42
CA THR A 126 10.38 17.06 -15.76
C THR A 126 9.11 16.23 -15.73
N SER A 127 8.67 15.74 -14.57
CA SER A 127 7.51 14.86 -14.45
C SER A 127 6.75 15.07 -13.15
N SER A 128 5.46 14.75 -13.19
CA SER A 128 4.56 14.75 -12.04
C SER A 128 3.64 13.54 -12.19
N THR A 129 3.77 12.56 -11.29
CA THR A 129 3.12 11.24 -11.41
C THR A 129 2.47 10.83 -10.10
N LEU A 130 1.36 10.09 -10.17
CA LEU A 130 0.69 9.53 -9.00
C LEU A 130 1.01 8.03 -8.90
N ILE A 131 2.07 7.72 -8.15
CA ILE A 131 2.60 6.35 -8.02
C ILE A 131 2.57 5.82 -6.58
N ASP A 132 2.58 6.72 -5.59
CA ASP A 132 2.26 6.38 -4.20
C ASP A 132 0.75 6.41 -4.03
N HIS A 133 0.15 5.28 -3.66
CA HIS A 133 -1.30 5.10 -3.63
C HIS A 133 -1.78 4.85 -2.20
N VAL A 134 -3.05 5.17 -1.94
CA VAL A 134 -3.76 4.81 -0.70
C VAL A 134 -5.12 4.26 -1.08
N TYR A 135 -5.27 2.94 -0.99
CA TYR A 135 -6.52 2.24 -1.25
C TYR A 135 -7.24 1.90 0.05
N CYS A 136 -8.57 1.96 0.06
CA CYS A 136 -9.37 1.41 1.16
C CYS A 136 -10.69 0.82 0.66
N ASN A 137 -11.21 -0.17 1.39
CA ASN A 137 -12.51 -0.80 1.09
C ASN A 137 -13.72 -0.12 1.73
N LEU A 138 -13.50 0.75 2.75
CA LEU A 138 -14.52 1.57 3.41
C LEU A 138 -14.12 3.06 3.38
N PRO A 139 -14.21 3.73 2.21
CA PRO A 139 -13.78 5.13 2.07
C PRO A 139 -14.51 6.11 2.99
N GLU A 140 -15.73 5.81 3.42
CA GLU A 140 -16.52 6.61 4.37
C GLU A 140 -15.88 6.71 5.76
N ASN A 141 -14.99 5.78 6.13
CA ASN A 141 -14.25 5.83 7.39
C ASN A 141 -13.02 6.74 7.32
N ILE A 142 -12.65 7.23 6.13
CA ILE A 142 -11.51 8.12 5.94
C ILE A 142 -11.96 9.58 6.03
N ASN A 143 -11.58 10.25 7.13
CA ASN A 143 -11.97 11.63 7.38
C ASN A 143 -11.17 12.66 6.56
N TYR A 144 -9.88 12.41 6.32
CA TYR A 144 -9.00 13.39 5.67
C TYR A 144 -7.82 12.74 4.94
N ILE A 145 -7.49 13.29 3.77
CA ILE A 145 -6.32 12.94 2.97
C ILE A 145 -5.68 14.20 2.44
N ALA A 146 -4.36 14.22 2.43
CA ALA A 146 -3.56 15.25 1.81
C ALA A 146 -2.28 14.67 1.24
N VAL A 147 -1.70 15.39 0.27
CA VAL A 147 -0.36 15.16 -0.25
C VAL A 147 0.46 16.43 0.03
N PRO A 148 1.13 16.53 1.19
CA PRO A 148 1.86 17.72 1.55
C PRO A 148 3.05 17.95 0.61
N LYS A 149 3.16 19.17 0.05
CA LYS A 149 4.16 19.53 -0.97
C LYS A 149 5.51 19.91 -0.35
N TYR A 150 6.02 19.05 0.53
CA TYR A 150 7.37 19.13 1.08
C TYR A 150 7.99 17.73 1.03
N SER A 151 9.28 17.64 0.75
CA SER A 151 9.97 16.35 0.77
C SER A 151 11.46 16.47 0.96
N ILE A 152 12.06 15.37 1.43
CA ILE A 152 13.50 15.10 1.45
C ILE A 152 13.95 14.27 0.23
N SER A 153 13.01 13.85 -0.64
CA SER A 153 13.20 13.10 -1.88
C SER A 153 12.34 13.69 -3.01
N ASP A 154 12.23 12.99 -4.14
CA ASP A 154 11.30 13.32 -5.23
C ASP A 154 9.85 12.86 -4.97
N HIS A 155 9.56 12.22 -3.83
CA HIS A 155 8.23 11.79 -3.42
C HIS A 155 7.65 12.68 -2.31
N TYR A 156 6.42 13.15 -2.46
CA TYR A 156 5.66 13.78 -1.38
C TYR A 156 5.08 12.73 -0.43
N PRO A 157 5.07 13.01 0.90
CA PRO A 157 4.43 12.16 1.90
C PRO A 157 2.92 12.00 1.72
#